data_AF-A0A7S2B1B7-F1
#
_entry.id   AF-A0A7S2B1B7-F1
#
_cell.length_a   1.000
_cell.length_b   1.000
_cell.length_c   1.000
_cell.angle_alpha   90.00
_cell.angle_beta   90.00
_cell.angle_gamma   90.00
#
_symmetry.space_group_name_H-M   'P 1'
#
loop_
_entity.id
_entity.type
_entity.pdbx_description
1 polymer ?
#
loop_
_entity_poly.entity_id
_entity_poly.type
_entity_poly.pdbx_seq_one_letter_code
_entity_poly.pdbx_strand_id
1 'polypeptide(L)'
;RLGVFYITFVGIGVFIFWNLITAIIVENAFAIDKKDVANEAKEMEEQKKRDLKRLADLFLEIDKDGSGDVTEDEFFQAMSKKSVQQMLDAMDFRVSDLEDVWVTLDDGDGVLTIKEFTNGIRRMKGAAKAKDMVDVVKRLRHTTLGHVELLAQVDQFGTELEGLEEDVKRISTDCGEVVGLFHEMFHRLQMHIERNKRRDMIEARVKE
;
A
#
# COMPACT_ATOMS: atom_id res chain seq x y z
N ARG A 1 41.24 12.47 -76.89
CA ARG A 1 39.84 12.95 -76.77
C ARG A 1 38.87 11.79 -76.49
N LEU A 2 38.88 10.72 -77.28
CA LEU A 2 38.05 9.51 -77.05
C LEU A 2 38.30 8.82 -75.70
N GLY A 3 39.56 8.72 -75.26
CA GLY A 3 39.90 8.10 -73.96
C GLY A 3 39.32 8.87 -72.75
N VAL A 4 39.30 10.20 -72.80
CA VAL A 4 38.72 11.03 -71.72
C VAL A 4 37.21 10.84 -71.68
N PHE A 5 36.54 10.83 -72.84
CA PHE A 5 35.10 10.55 -72.92
C PHE A 5 34.75 9.16 -72.37
N TYR A 6 35.54 8.14 -72.72
CA TYR A 6 35.36 6.77 -72.24
C TYR A 6 35.53 6.67 -70.72
N ILE A 7 36.57 7.28 -70.14
CA ILE A 7 36.81 7.27 -68.70
C ILE A 7 35.69 7.98 -67.94
N THR A 8 35.23 9.14 -68.43
CA THR A 8 34.11 9.85 -67.81
C THR A 8 32.81 9.05 -67.88
N PHE A 9 32.53 8.41 -69.02
CA PHE A 9 31.36 7.56 -69.19
C PHE A 9 31.36 6.36 -68.23
N VAL A 10 32.49 5.65 -68.14
CA VAL A 10 32.65 4.51 -67.21
C VAL A 10 32.58 4.98 -65.75
N GLY A 11 33.21 6.11 -65.42
CA GLY A 11 33.19 6.67 -64.06
C GLY A 11 31.78 7.02 -63.59
N ILE A 12 30.97 7.64 -64.45
CA ILE A 12 29.56 7.94 -64.17
C ILE A 12 28.76 6.63 -64.00
N GLY A 13 28.98 5.64 -64.87
CA GLY A 13 28.30 4.35 -64.79
C GLY A 13 28.59 3.60 -63.48
N VAL A 14 29.86 3.55 -63.07
CA VAL A 14 30.28 2.91 -61.80
C VAL A 14 29.69 3.66 -60.60
N PHE A 15 29.68 5.00 -60.64
CA PHE A 15 29.08 5.81 -59.57
C PHE A 15 27.57 5.57 -59.43
N ILE A 16 26.83 5.53 -60.54
CA ILE A 16 25.39 5.21 -60.53
C ILE A 16 25.16 3.80 -59.97
N PHE A 17 25.95 2.83 -60.40
CA PHE A 17 25.81 1.44 -59.95
C PHE A 17 26.08 1.29 -58.45
N TRP A 18 27.11 1.97 -57.92
CA TRP A 18 27.41 1.97 -56.49
C TRP A 18 26.28 2.58 -55.66
N ASN A 19 25.68 3.67 -56.14
CA ASN A 19 24.54 4.30 -55.47
C ASN A 19 23.29 3.40 -55.50
N LEU A 20 23.05 2.70 -56.61
CA LEU A 20 21.94 1.74 -56.71
C LEU A 20 22.09 0.59 -55.73
N ILE A 21 23.29 -0.02 -55.65
CA ILE A 21 23.57 -1.09 -54.70
C ILE A 21 23.38 -0.59 -53.26
N THR A 22 23.92 0.59 -52.95
CA THR A 22 23.80 1.18 -51.61
C THR A 22 22.34 1.40 -51.24
N ALA A 23 21.51 1.90 -52.16
CA ALA A 23 20.08 2.09 -51.92
C ALA A 23 19.37 0.78 -51.58
N ILE A 24 19.63 -0.30 -52.32
CA ILE A 24 19.02 -1.62 -52.08
C ILE A 24 19.46 -2.19 -50.72
N ILE A 25 20.73 -2.05 -50.36
CA ILE A 25 21.24 -2.52 -49.07
C ILE A 25 20.58 -1.75 -47.92
N VAL A 26 20.47 -0.43 -48.04
CA VAL A 26 19.83 0.41 -47.02
C VAL A 26 18.36 0.05 -46.86
N GLU A 27 17.63 -0.13 -47.95
CA GLU A 27 16.21 -0.53 -47.91
C GLU A 27 16.02 -1.90 -47.23
N ASN A 28 16.86 -2.88 -47.57
CA ASN A 28 16.85 -4.19 -46.92
C ASN A 28 17.21 -4.12 -45.43
N ALA A 29 18.21 -3.31 -45.06
CA ALA A 29 18.59 -3.12 -43.66
C ALA A 29 17.43 -2.53 -42.84
N PHE A 30 16.75 -1.51 -43.36
CA PHE A 30 15.57 -0.93 -42.70
C PHE A 30 14.36 -1.87 -42.65
N ALA A 31 14.19 -2.73 -43.66
CA ALA A 31 13.09 -3.71 -43.69
C ALA A 31 13.26 -4.82 -42.66
N ILE A 32 14.50 -5.29 -42.43
CA ILE A 32 14.83 -6.28 -41.40
C ILE A 32 14.54 -5.71 -40.02
N ASP A 33 15.04 -4.51 -39.72
CA ASP A 33 14.87 -3.86 -38.42
C ASP A 33 13.38 -3.70 -38.01
N LYS A 34 12.54 -3.28 -38.97
CA LYS A 34 11.08 -3.18 -38.74
C LYS A 34 10.41 -4.53 -38.51
N LYS A 35 10.81 -5.56 -39.26
CA LYS A 35 10.21 -6.90 -39.17
C LYS A 35 10.62 -7.59 -37.88
N ASP A 36 11.86 -7.43 -37.45
CA ASP A 36 12.37 -8.02 -36.21
C ASP A 36 11.68 -7.40 -35.00
N VAL A 37 11.56 -6.06 -34.93
CA VAL A 37 10.81 -5.39 -33.86
C VAL A 37 9.34 -5.83 -33.82
N ALA A 38 8.69 -5.96 -34.97
CA ALA A 38 7.29 -6.40 -35.04
C ALA A 38 7.11 -7.87 -34.65
N ASN A 39 8.03 -8.75 -35.05
CA ASN A 39 8.03 -10.16 -34.68
C ASN A 39 8.29 -10.35 -33.18
N GLU A 40 9.29 -9.66 -32.63
CA GLU A 40 9.59 -9.68 -31.19
C GLU A 40 8.40 -9.19 -30.36
N ALA A 41 7.74 -8.11 -30.79
CA ALA A 41 6.53 -7.60 -30.12
C ALA A 41 5.40 -8.64 -30.14
N LYS A 42 5.20 -9.32 -31.27
CA LYS A 42 4.19 -10.37 -31.42
C LYS A 42 4.51 -11.60 -30.58
N GLU A 43 5.76 -12.06 -30.58
CA GLU A 43 6.21 -13.18 -29.76
C GLU A 43 6.04 -12.90 -28.26
N MET A 44 6.37 -11.67 -27.82
CA MET A 44 6.13 -11.22 -26.45
C MET A 44 4.65 -11.21 -26.10
N GLU A 45 3.77 -10.76 -27.01
CA GLU A 45 2.32 -10.74 -26.76
C GLU A 45 1.75 -12.16 -26.69
N GLU A 46 2.18 -13.06 -27.58
CA GLU A 46 1.78 -14.45 -27.57
C GLU A 46 2.27 -15.17 -26.30
N GLN A 47 3.50 -14.89 -25.86
CA GLN A 47 4.01 -15.43 -24.61
C GLN A 47 3.19 -14.95 -23.42
N LYS A 48 2.85 -13.66 -23.36
CA LYS A 48 1.96 -13.12 -22.32
C LYS A 48 0.59 -13.81 -22.32
N LYS A 49 -0.01 -14.04 -23.50
CA LYS A 49 -1.30 -14.73 -23.60
C LYS A 49 -1.20 -16.18 -23.10
N ARG A 50 -0.12 -16.89 -23.44
CA ARG A 50 0.13 -18.25 -22.95
C ARG A 50 0.28 -18.28 -21.42
N ASP A 51 1.05 -17.34 -20.87
CA ASP A 51 1.25 -17.21 -19.44
C ASP A 51 -0.06 -16.86 -18.70
N LEU A 52 -0.85 -15.91 -19.22
CA LEU A 52 -2.16 -15.56 -18.65
C LEU A 52 -3.13 -16.74 -18.67
N LYS A 53 -3.12 -17.54 -19.75
CA LYS A 53 -3.97 -18.72 -19.83
C LYS A 53 -3.60 -19.75 -18.77
N ARG A 54 -2.30 -20.03 -18.59
CA ARG A 54 -1.81 -20.93 -17.54
C ARG A 54 -2.16 -20.45 -16.13
N LEU A 55 -2.09 -19.14 -15.90
CA LEU A 55 -2.49 -18.54 -14.62
C LEU A 55 -3.99 -18.65 -14.38
N ALA A 56 -4.82 -18.47 -15.41
CA ALA A 56 -6.26 -18.68 -15.30
C ALA A 56 -6.61 -20.15 -15.04
N ASP A 57 -5.95 -21.09 -15.73
CA ASP A 57 -6.12 -22.52 -15.49
C ASP A 57 -5.71 -22.88 -14.04
N LEU A 58 -4.63 -22.26 -13.52
CA LEU A 58 -4.19 -22.45 -12.13
C LEU A 58 -5.22 -21.90 -11.15
N PHE A 59 -5.77 -20.71 -11.41
CA PHE A 59 -6.79 -20.08 -10.58
C PHE A 59 -8.02 -20.98 -10.43
N LEU A 60 -8.49 -21.57 -11.54
CA LEU A 60 -9.60 -22.52 -11.54
C LEU A 60 -9.30 -23.84 -10.80
N GLU A 61 -8.03 -24.22 -10.64
CA GLU A 61 -7.64 -25.40 -9.85
C GLU A 61 -7.58 -25.11 -8.34
N ILE A 62 -7.38 -23.85 -7.99
CA ILE A 62 -7.34 -23.34 -6.61
C ILE A 62 -8.75 -23.05 -6.10
N ASP A 63 -9.54 -22.32 -6.89
CA ASP A 63 -10.96 -22.00 -6.64
C ASP A 63 -11.82 -23.27 -6.72
N LYS A 64 -12.03 -23.93 -5.57
CA LYS A 64 -12.75 -25.21 -5.49
C LYS A 64 -14.26 -25.00 -5.47
N ASP A 65 -14.71 -23.89 -4.90
CA ASP A 65 -16.13 -23.58 -4.75
C ASP A 65 -16.72 -22.89 -5.99
N GLY A 66 -15.86 -22.42 -6.91
CA GLY A 66 -16.25 -21.76 -8.15
C GLY A 66 -16.84 -20.38 -7.89
N SER A 67 -16.51 -19.76 -6.76
CA SER A 67 -17.00 -18.43 -6.38
C SER A 67 -16.43 -17.34 -7.29
N GLY A 68 -15.28 -17.58 -7.92
CA GLY A 68 -14.54 -16.60 -8.70
C GLY A 68 -13.51 -15.80 -7.89
N ASP A 69 -13.42 -16.08 -6.59
CA ASP A 69 -12.49 -15.51 -5.64
C ASP A 69 -11.79 -16.65 -4.88
N VAL A 70 -10.54 -16.44 -4.44
CA VAL A 70 -9.77 -17.45 -3.70
C VAL A 70 -9.59 -16.98 -2.27
N THR A 71 -10.10 -17.76 -1.32
CA THR A 71 -9.91 -17.50 0.11
C THR A 71 -8.52 -17.94 0.59
N GLU A 72 -8.10 -17.42 1.75
CA GLU A 72 -6.81 -17.76 2.38
C GLU A 72 -6.66 -19.29 2.54
N ASP A 73 -7.69 -19.94 3.08
CA ASP A 73 -7.71 -21.39 3.29
C ASP A 73 -7.57 -22.16 1.97
N GLU A 74 -8.25 -21.72 0.90
CA GLU A 74 -8.17 -22.36 -0.41
C GLU A 74 -6.80 -22.20 -1.03
N PHE A 75 -6.19 -21.02 -0.89
CA PHE A 75 -4.85 -20.74 -1.36
C PHE A 75 -3.81 -21.66 -0.70
N PHE A 76 -3.79 -21.71 0.65
CA PHE A 76 -2.83 -22.56 1.38
C PHE A 76 -3.06 -24.06 1.12
N GLN A 77 -4.33 -24.50 1.04
CA GLN A 77 -4.65 -25.88 0.69
C GLN A 77 -4.22 -26.23 -0.73
N ALA A 78 -4.42 -25.33 -1.69
CA ALA A 78 -4.06 -25.59 -3.08
C ALA A 78 -2.54 -25.56 -3.27
N MET A 79 -1.83 -24.66 -2.58
CA MET A 79 -0.36 -24.61 -2.58
C MET A 79 0.30 -25.83 -1.94
N SER A 80 -0.45 -26.57 -1.12
CA SER A 80 -0.02 -27.88 -0.59
C SER A 80 -0.17 -29.03 -1.61
N LYS A 81 -0.92 -28.82 -2.70
CA LYS A 81 -1.07 -29.82 -3.77
C LYS A 81 0.15 -29.80 -4.68
N LYS A 82 0.68 -30.99 -4.95
CA LYS A 82 1.82 -31.18 -5.85
C LYS A 82 1.55 -30.72 -7.29
N SER A 83 0.30 -30.79 -7.76
CA SER A 83 -0.09 -30.32 -9.11
C SER A 83 0.10 -28.81 -9.27
N VAL A 84 -0.38 -28.04 -8.29
CA VAL A 84 -0.27 -26.58 -8.23
C VAL A 84 1.19 -26.15 -8.13
N GLN A 85 1.98 -26.81 -7.27
CA GLN A 85 3.43 -26.56 -7.16
C GLN A 85 4.17 -26.82 -8.49
N GLN A 86 3.87 -27.92 -9.17
CA GLN A 86 4.46 -28.24 -10.47
C GLN A 86 4.08 -27.20 -11.55
N MET A 87 2.87 -26.67 -11.48
CA MET A 87 2.38 -25.65 -12.43
C MET A 87 3.04 -24.29 -12.17
N LEU A 88 3.30 -23.93 -10.91
CA LEU A 88 4.07 -22.75 -10.53
C LEU A 88 5.55 -22.87 -10.91
N ASP A 89 6.16 -24.04 -10.68
CA ASP A 89 7.53 -24.34 -11.13
C ASP A 89 7.65 -24.23 -12.65
N ALA A 90 6.66 -24.73 -13.40
CA ALA A 90 6.60 -24.62 -14.85
C ALA A 90 6.45 -23.16 -15.35
N MET A 91 6.04 -22.25 -14.47
CA MET A 91 5.97 -20.80 -14.72
C MET A 91 7.19 -20.04 -14.18
N ASP A 92 8.22 -20.76 -13.69
CA ASP A 92 9.43 -20.23 -13.05
C ASP A 92 9.14 -19.41 -11.79
N PHE A 93 8.10 -19.80 -11.05
CA PHE A 93 7.69 -19.13 -9.82
C PHE A 93 8.17 -19.93 -8.61
N ARG A 94 9.22 -19.45 -7.93
CA ARG A 94 9.73 -20.07 -6.70
C ARG A 94 9.07 -19.44 -5.48
N VAL A 95 8.10 -20.15 -4.92
CA VAL A 95 7.49 -19.74 -3.65
C VAL A 95 8.48 -20.08 -2.53
N SER A 96 9.08 -19.05 -1.94
CA SER A 96 10.01 -19.21 -0.82
C SER A 96 9.27 -19.15 0.52
N ASP A 97 8.27 -18.27 0.58
CA ASP A 97 7.34 -18.15 1.69
C ASP A 97 5.93 -17.93 1.12
N LEU A 98 4.99 -18.81 1.49
CA LEU A 98 3.61 -18.77 1.01
C LEU A 98 2.84 -17.62 1.65
N GLU A 99 3.20 -17.26 2.89
CA GLU A 99 2.55 -16.21 3.65
C GLU A 99 2.92 -14.84 3.06
N ASP A 100 4.19 -14.61 2.73
CA ASP A 100 4.63 -13.40 2.04
C ASP A 100 3.98 -13.25 0.67
N VAL A 101 3.79 -14.36 -0.06
CA VAL A 101 3.11 -14.35 -1.36
C VAL A 101 1.65 -13.97 -1.19
N TRP A 102 0.94 -14.54 -0.21
CA TRP A 102 -0.45 -14.18 0.08
C TRP A 102 -0.59 -12.68 0.37
N VAL A 103 0.22 -12.16 1.30
CA VAL A 103 0.23 -10.74 1.69
C VAL A 103 0.58 -9.81 0.51
N THR A 104 1.40 -10.29 -0.43
CA THR A 104 1.78 -9.52 -1.63
C THR A 104 0.69 -9.51 -2.70
N LEU A 105 -0.14 -10.56 -2.75
CA LEU A 105 -1.22 -10.70 -3.72
C LEU A 105 -2.49 -9.98 -3.25
N ASP A 106 -2.81 -10.08 -1.96
CA ASP A 106 -4.02 -9.52 -1.34
C ASP A 106 -3.93 -7.99 -1.23
N ASP A 107 -5.07 -7.31 -1.46
CA ASP A 107 -5.20 -5.87 -1.27
C ASP A 107 -5.71 -5.48 0.13
N GLY A 108 -5.98 -6.49 0.97
CA GLY A 108 -6.33 -6.39 2.37
C GLY A 108 -7.80 -6.66 2.67
N ASP A 109 -8.57 -7.17 1.70
CA ASP A 109 -9.95 -7.61 1.90
C ASP A 109 -10.04 -9.10 2.32
N GLY A 110 -8.92 -9.82 2.27
CA GLY A 110 -8.81 -11.22 2.69
C GLY A 110 -9.26 -12.22 1.63
N VAL A 111 -9.49 -11.78 0.39
CA VAL A 111 -9.82 -12.64 -0.75
C VAL A 111 -8.99 -12.26 -1.98
N LEU A 112 -8.63 -13.26 -2.78
CA LEU A 112 -7.90 -13.02 -4.04
C LEU A 112 -8.84 -13.15 -5.21
N THR A 113 -9.19 -12.04 -5.85
CA THR A 113 -9.88 -12.10 -7.15
C THR A 113 -8.93 -12.63 -8.22
N ILE A 114 -9.49 -13.12 -9.34
CA ILE A 114 -8.70 -13.51 -10.51
C ILE A 114 -7.76 -12.39 -10.99
N LYS A 115 -8.13 -11.11 -10.79
CA LYS A 115 -7.31 -9.97 -11.19
C LYS A 115 -6.14 -9.74 -10.24
N GLU A 116 -6.33 -9.83 -8.92
CA GLU A 116 -5.22 -9.76 -7.95
C GLU A 116 -4.25 -10.89 -8.22
N PHE A 117 -4.74 -12.13 -8.26
CA PHE A 117 -3.91 -13.32 -8.43
C PHE A 117 -3.06 -13.25 -9.71
N THR A 118 -3.70 -12.98 -10.85
CA THR A 118 -2.99 -12.96 -12.14
C THR A 118 -2.02 -11.78 -12.26
N ASN A 119 -2.41 -10.60 -11.78
CA ASN A 119 -1.52 -9.43 -11.83
C ASN A 119 -0.37 -9.55 -10.84
N GLY A 120 -0.63 -10.04 -9.63
CA GLY A 120 0.34 -10.16 -8.57
C GLY A 120 1.40 -11.22 -8.90
N ILE A 121 1.01 -12.40 -9.39
CA ILE A 121 1.99 -13.39 -9.87
C ILE A 121 2.81 -12.84 -11.04
N ARG A 122 2.19 -12.10 -11.97
CA ARG A 122 2.92 -11.47 -13.07
C ARG A 122 3.90 -10.39 -12.59
N ARG A 123 3.57 -9.65 -11.53
CA ARG A 123 4.46 -8.62 -10.95
C ARG A 123 5.62 -9.24 -10.17
N MET A 124 5.38 -10.36 -9.50
CA MET A 124 6.43 -11.10 -8.82
C MET A 124 7.31 -11.92 -9.79
N LYS A 125 6.79 -12.24 -10.99
CA LYS A 125 7.56 -12.91 -12.05
C LYS A 125 8.53 -11.93 -12.72
N GLY A 126 9.80 -12.02 -12.33
CA GLY A 126 10.92 -11.30 -12.94
C GLY A 126 11.50 -10.20 -12.06
N ALA A 127 12.54 -9.52 -12.54
CA ALA A 127 13.17 -8.42 -11.81
C ALA A 127 12.27 -7.18 -11.80
N ALA A 128 12.16 -6.52 -10.64
CA ALA A 128 11.49 -5.23 -10.51
C ALA A 128 12.09 -4.24 -11.51
N LYS A 129 11.24 -3.63 -12.34
CA LYS A 129 11.69 -2.65 -13.35
C LYS A 129 11.91 -1.30 -12.70
N ALA A 130 12.68 -0.43 -13.34
CA ALA A 130 12.92 0.93 -12.87
C ALA A 130 11.61 1.71 -12.59
N LYS A 131 10.56 1.46 -13.37
CA LYS A 131 9.23 2.04 -13.14
C LYS A 131 8.60 1.58 -11.82
N ASP A 132 8.73 0.29 -11.48
CA ASP A 132 8.19 -0.26 -10.24
C ASP A 132 8.88 0.36 -9.03
N MET A 133 10.20 0.59 -9.11
CA MET A 133 10.97 1.29 -8.07
C MET A 133 10.53 2.75 -7.90
N VAL A 134 10.23 3.46 -8.98
CA VAL A 134 9.72 4.84 -8.92
C VAL A 134 8.33 4.88 -8.27
N ASP A 135 7.45 3.93 -8.61
CA ASP A 135 6.13 3.82 -7.99
C ASP A 135 6.23 3.53 -6.48
N VAL A 136 7.17 2.66 -6.07
CA VAL A 136 7.46 2.39 -4.65
C VAL A 136 7.95 3.67 -3.94
N VAL A 137 8.92 4.39 -4.51
CA VAL A 137 9.42 5.63 -3.92
C VAL A 137 8.30 6.67 -3.78
N LYS A 138 7.41 6.77 -4.76
CA LYS A 138 6.27 7.69 -4.72
C LYS A 138 5.28 7.32 -3.60
N ARG A 139 4.94 6.03 -3.47
CA ARG A 139 4.07 5.53 -2.40
C ARG A 139 4.70 5.76 -1.04
N LEU A 140 5.98 5.43 -0.88
CA LEU A 140 6.73 5.63 0.35
C LEU A 140 6.71 7.11 0.77
N ARG A 141 6.98 8.03 -0.16
CA ARG A 141 6.93 9.47 0.12
C ARG A 141 5.54 9.92 0.57
N HIS A 142 4.48 9.39 -0.04
CA HIS A 142 3.12 9.72 0.35
C HIS A 142 2.81 9.21 1.77
N THR A 143 3.16 7.96 2.08
CA THR A 143 3.01 7.37 3.42
C THR A 143 3.82 8.15 4.47
N THR A 144 5.07 8.54 4.17
CA THR A 144 5.89 9.34 5.09
C THR A 144 5.26 10.70 5.39
N LEU A 145 4.67 11.36 4.39
CA LEU A 145 3.97 12.63 4.60
C LEU A 145 2.74 12.46 5.50
N GLY A 146 1.92 11.44 5.26
CA GLY A 146 0.79 11.13 6.13
C GLY A 146 1.21 10.79 7.56
N HIS A 147 2.35 10.12 7.74
CA HIS A 147 2.90 9.81 9.06
C HIS A 147 3.29 11.06 9.86
N VAL A 148 3.85 12.07 9.20
CA VAL A 148 4.21 13.35 9.84
C VAL A 148 2.96 14.10 10.29
N GLU A 149 1.90 14.08 9.48
CA GLU A 149 0.63 14.72 9.83
C GLU A 149 -0.04 14.01 11.01
N LEU A 150 -0.04 12.68 11.04
CA LEU A 150 -0.53 11.90 12.18
C LEU A 150 0.25 12.20 13.46
N LEU A 151 1.57 12.31 13.40
CA LEU A 151 2.39 12.68 14.57
C LEU A 151 2.04 14.08 15.08
N ALA A 152 1.77 15.04 14.19
CA ALA A 152 1.34 16.38 14.58
C ALA A 152 -0.04 16.36 15.27
N GLN A 153 -0.98 15.54 14.79
CA GLN A 153 -2.29 15.37 15.44
C GLN A 153 -2.17 14.74 16.84
N VAL A 154 -1.30 13.73 16.99
CA VAL A 154 -1.06 13.09 18.29
C VAL A 154 -0.45 14.08 19.30
N ASP A 155 0.49 14.92 18.86
CA ASP A 155 1.10 15.95 19.71
C ASP A 155 0.08 17.01 20.16
N GLN A 156 -0.77 17.45 19.24
CA GLN A 156 -1.87 18.37 19.56
C GLN A 156 -2.83 17.75 20.57
N PHE A 157 -3.23 16.49 20.38
CA PHE A 157 -4.11 15.77 21.29
C PHE A 157 -3.49 15.59 22.68
N GLY A 158 -2.18 15.34 22.74
CA GLY A 158 -1.43 15.27 23.99
C GLY A 158 -1.48 16.59 24.78
N THR A 159 -1.26 17.71 24.08
CA THR A 159 -1.33 19.04 24.68
C THR A 159 -2.73 19.38 25.22
N GLU A 160 -3.78 18.99 24.48
CA GLU A 160 -5.17 19.17 24.93
C GLU A 160 -5.50 18.33 26.16
N LEU A 161 -5.01 17.08 26.22
CA LEU A 161 -5.18 16.21 27.39
C LEU A 161 -4.45 16.73 28.63
N GLU A 162 -3.25 17.27 28.49
CA GLU A 162 -2.51 17.89 29.60
C GLU A 162 -3.29 19.10 30.16
N GLY A 163 -3.84 19.94 29.29
CA GLY A 163 -4.70 21.05 29.72
C GLY A 163 -5.95 20.58 30.48
N LEU A 164 -6.59 19.52 29.99
CA LEU A 164 -7.75 18.93 30.66
C LEU A 164 -7.40 18.34 32.03
N GLU A 165 -6.22 17.71 32.18
CA GLU A 165 -5.75 17.19 33.46
C GLU A 165 -5.54 18.33 34.49
N GLU A 166 -4.99 19.46 34.05
CA GLU A 166 -4.80 20.64 34.90
C GLU A 166 -6.13 21.24 35.36
N ASP A 167 -7.11 21.34 34.44
CA ASP A 167 -8.46 21.81 34.76
C ASP A 167 -9.18 20.88 35.74
N VAL A 168 -9.06 19.56 35.58
CA VAL A 168 -9.62 18.58 36.53
C VAL A 168 -8.98 18.73 37.91
N LYS A 169 -7.66 18.95 37.99
CA LYS A 169 -6.97 19.21 39.28
C LYS A 169 -7.46 20.49 39.95
N ARG A 170 -7.69 21.56 39.18
CA ARG A 170 -8.28 22.80 39.70
C ARG A 170 -9.69 22.57 40.25
N ILE A 171 -10.57 21.95 39.46
CA ILE A 171 -11.95 21.66 39.87
C ILE A 171 -11.97 20.79 41.14
N SER A 172 -11.10 19.78 41.23
CA SER A 172 -10.99 18.95 42.43
C SER A 172 -10.56 19.75 43.67
N THR A 173 -9.66 20.71 43.50
CA THR A 173 -9.18 21.57 44.59
C THR A 173 -10.29 22.51 45.05
N ASP A 174 -10.93 23.22 44.11
CA ASP A 174 -12.04 24.13 44.37
C ASP A 174 -13.21 23.42 45.07
N CYS A 175 -13.55 22.21 44.60
CA CYS A 175 -14.60 21.41 45.22
C CYS A 175 -14.23 21.00 46.66
N GLY A 176 -12.95 20.67 46.91
CA GLY A 176 -12.43 20.40 48.24
C GLY A 176 -12.55 21.59 49.19
N GLU A 177 -12.24 22.80 48.72
CA GLU A 177 -12.40 24.03 49.50
C GLU A 177 -13.88 24.29 49.86
N VAL A 178 -14.79 24.15 48.89
CA VAL A 178 -16.23 24.32 49.11
C VAL A 178 -16.76 23.33 50.14
N VAL A 179 -16.36 22.05 50.04
CA VAL A 179 -16.74 21.03 51.02
C VAL A 179 -16.20 21.38 52.41
N GLY A 180 -14.97 21.88 52.50
CA GLY A 180 -14.37 22.35 53.75
C GLY A 180 -15.16 23.50 54.39
N LEU A 181 -15.58 24.49 53.61
CA LEU A 181 -16.42 25.60 54.08
C LEU A 181 -17.77 25.12 54.60
N PHE A 182 -18.43 24.20 53.87
CA PHE A 182 -19.68 23.60 54.33
C PHE A 182 -19.51 22.86 55.66
N HIS A 183 -18.41 22.11 55.81
CA HIS A 183 -18.10 21.42 57.07
C HIS A 183 -17.95 22.40 58.23
N GLU A 184 -17.21 23.50 58.04
CA GLU A 184 -17.03 24.50 59.08
C GLU A 184 -18.33 25.25 59.41
N MET A 185 -19.13 25.61 58.40
CA MET A 185 -20.46 26.19 58.61
C MET A 185 -21.35 25.29 59.43
N PHE A 186 -21.39 23.99 59.12
CA PHE A 186 -22.20 23.02 59.85
C PHE A 186 -21.74 22.90 61.31
N HIS A 187 -20.43 22.83 61.56
CA HIS A 187 -19.87 22.80 62.90
C HIS A 187 -20.22 24.06 63.70
N ARG A 188 -20.10 25.26 63.09
CA ARG A 188 -20.49 26.52 63.74
C ARG A 188 -21.98 26.59 64.06
N LEU A 189 -22.84 26.06 63.17
CA LEU A 189 -24.28 26.01 63.39
C LEU A 189 -24.64 25.08 64.57
N GLN A 190 -24.05 23.88 64.64
CA GLN A 190 -24.24 22.95 65.74
C GLN A 190 -23.84 23.56 67.08
N MET A 191 -22.67 24.22 67.12
CA MET A 191 -22.19 24.94 68.31
C MET A 191 -23.15 26.05 68.74
N HIS A 192 -23.75 26.78 67.80
CA HIS A 192 -24.76 27.80 68.09
C HIS A 192 -26.05 27.19 68.65
N ILE A 193 -26.52 26.08 68.08
CA ILE A 193 -27.71 25.35 68.55
C ILE A 193 -27.49 24.84 69.98
N GLU A 194 -26.32 24.25 70.27
CA GLU A 194 -25.99 23.81 71.63
C GLU A 194 -25.93 24.97 72.63
N ARG A 195 -25.31 26.10 72.25
CA ARG A 195 -25.24 27.29 73.11
C ARG A 195 -26.61 27.86 73.42
N ASN A 196 -27.51 27.92 72.44
CA ASN A 196 -28.89 28.38 72.65
C ASN A 196 -29.66 27.41 73.56
N LYS A 197 -29.60 26.10 73.32
CA LYS A 197 -30.20 25.10 74.23
C LYS A 197 -29.72 25.24 75.67
N ARG A 198 -28.41 25.48 75.89
CA ARG A 198 -27.88 25.71 77.24
C ARG A 198 -28.41 27.01 77.86
N ARG A 199 -28.55 28.08 77.09
CA ARG A 199 -29.13 29.35 77.55
C ARG A 199 -30.59 29.17 77.95
N ASP A 200 -31.40 28.53 77.11
CA ASP A 200 -32.81 28.28 77.37
C ASP A 200 -33.03 27.43 78.64
N MET A 201 -32.18 26.41 78.86
CA MET A 201 -32.22 25.61 80.09
C MET A 201 -31.85 26.41 81.35
N ILE A 202 -30.92 27.37 81.25
CA ILE A 202 -30.54 28.23 82.38
C ILE A 202 -31.68 29.22 82.68
N GLU A 203 -32.28 29.83 81.66
CA GLU A 203 -33.41 30.75 81.84
C GLU A 203 -34.65 30.05 82.41
N ALA A 204 -34.92 28.81 82.02
CA ALA A 204 -36.00 28.00 82.59
C ALA A 204 -35.78 27.73 84.08
N ARG A 205 -34.54 27.52 84.51
CA ARG A 205 -34.16 27.20 85.90
C ARG A 205 -34.11 28.42 86.84
N VAL A 206 -34.07 29.62 86.28
CA VAL A 206 -34.10 30.90 87.03
C VAL A 206 -35.55 31.40 87.22
N LYS A 207 -36.52 30.84 86.48
CA LYS A 207 -37.95 31.20 86.56
C LYS A 207 -38.78 30.30 87.49
N GLU A 208 -38.23 29.20 88.01
CA GLU A 208 -38.79 28.40 89.12
C GLU A 208 -38.26 28.89 90.47
#